data_AF-A0A061R002-F1
#
_entry.id   AF-A0A061R002-F1
#
_cell.length_a   1.000
_cell.length_b   1.000
_cell.length_c   1.000
_cell.angle_alpha   90.00
_cell.angle_beta   90.00
_cell.angle_gamma   90.00
#
_symmetry.space_group_name_H-M   'P 1'
#
loop_
_entity.id
_entity.type
_entity.pdbx_description
1 polymer ?
#
loop_
_entity_poly.entity_id
_entity_poly.type
_entity_poly.pdbx_seq_one_letter_code
_entity_poly.pdbx_strand_id
1 'polypeptide(L)'
;MDNPTVDTIDSYTMPTEKARKLSRRIYYGGFALLPWLWAVNVWLFWPELRGQNDPEVKKYARRSAIGFLVLTALFLPWVMVYYIGGESLLGNAYRRLDASRLPLQSYGL
;
A
#
# COMPACT_ATOMS: atom_id res chain seq x y z
N MET A 1 -6.61 -19.16 32.10
CA MET A 1 -5.74 -19.37 30.93
C MET A 1 -5.58 -18.02 30.28
N ASP A 2 -4.43 -17.37 30.46
CA ASP A 2 -4.15 -16.13 29.76
C ASP A 2 -4.08 -16.44 28.27
N ASN A 3 -5.09 -16.00 27.52
CA ASN A 3 -5.07 -16.12 26.08
C ASN A 3 -3.95 -15.21 25.57
N PRO A 4 -3.04 -15.69 24.71
CA PRO A 4 -2.02 -14.82 24.14
C PRO A 4 -2.71 -13.67 23.39
N THR A 5 -2.31 -12.46 23.76
CA THR A 5 -2.79 -11.20 23.15
C THR A 5 -1.63 -10.50 22.47
N VAL A 6 -1.95 -9.77 21.40
CA VAL A 6 -1.02 -8.94 20.64
C VAL A 6 -1.42 -7.49 20.86
N ASP A 7 -0.43 -6.65 21.15
CA ASP A 7 -0.65 -5.22 21.33
C ASP A 7 -0.58 -4.51 19.98
N THR A 8 -1.55 -3.62 19.74
CA THR A 8 -1.61 -2.79 18.53
C THR A 8 -1.15 -1.37 18.87
N ILE A 9 -0.75 -0.60 17.86
CA ILE A 9 -0.32 0.79 18.09
C ILE A 9 -1.41 1.68 18.72
N ASP A 10 -2.68 1.31 18.53
CA ASP A 10 -3.84 2.00 19.10
C ASP A 10 -4.03 1.69 20.60
N SER A 11 -3.04 1.07 21.26
CA SER A 11 -3.10 0.63 22.66
C SER A 11 -4.25 -0.36 22.93
N TYR A 12 -4.75 -1.02 21.89
CA TYR A 12 -5.78 -2.04 21.97
C TYR A 12 -5.15 -3.42 21.87
N THR A 13 -5.46 -4.30 22.83
CA THR A 13 -5.00 -5.68 22.83
C THR A 13 -5.98 -6.55 22.05
N MET A 14 -5.48 -7.27 21.06
CA MET A 14 -6.27 -8.22 20.27
C MET A 14 -5.84 -9.65 20.57
N PRO A 15 -6.78 -10.62 20.59
CA PRO A 15 -6.43 -12.03 20.61
C PRO A 15 -5.49 -12.38 19.45
N THR A 16 -4.42 -13.14 19.71
CA THR A 16 -3.39 -13.47 18.73
C THR A 16 -3.95 -14.04 17.43
N GLU A 17 -4.97 -14.90 17.50
CA GLU A 17 -5.59 -15.47 16.30
C GLU A 17 -6.26 -14.41 15.40
N LYS A 18 -6.92 -13.41 16.02
CA LYS A 18 -7.55 -12.31 15.29
C LYS A 18 -6.48 -11.43 14.64
N ALA A 19 -5.40 -11.11 15.37
CA ALA A 19 -4.27 -10.34 14.85
C ALA A 19 -3.60 -11.04 13.64
N ARG A 20 -3.38 -12.36 13.73
CA ARG A 20 -2.85 -13.18 12.62
C ARG A 20 -3.78 -13.20 11.41
N LYS A 21 -5.09 -13.34 11.63
CA LYS A 21 -6.08 -13.31 10.52
C LYS A 21 -6.14 -11.95 9.85
N LEU A 22 -6.08 -10.87 10.63
CA LEU A 22 -6.09 -9.50 10.14
C LEU A 22 -4.83 -9.19 9.32
N SER A 23 -3.63 -9.45 9.88
CA SER A 23 -2.35 -9.24 9.19
C SER A 23 -2.26 -9.99 7.86
N ARG A 24 -2.74 -11.25 7.81
CA ARG A 24 -2.83 -12.01 6.54
C ARG A 24 -3.77 -11.36 5.53
N ARG A 25 -4.96 -10.94 5.94
CA ARG A 25 -5.92 -10.29 5.03
C ARG A 25 -5.39 -8.99 4.46
N ILE A 26 -4.79 -8.14 5.30
CA ILE A 26 -4.19 -6.87 4.87
C ILE A 26 -3.00 -7.13 3.93
N TYR A 27 -2.16 -8.14 4.25
CA TYR A 27 -1.07 -8.56 3.37
C TYR A 27 -1.56 -9.00 1.99
N TYR A 28 -2.55 -9.90 1.92
CA TYR A 28 -3.10 -10.35 0.63
C TYR A 28 -3.85 -9.25 -0.11
N GLY A 29 -4.59 -8.39 0.61
CA GLY A 29 -5.29 -7.27 0.01
C GLY A 29 -4.35 -6.27 -0.69
N GLY A 30 -3.12 -6.10 -0.19
CA GLY A 30 -2.15 -5.19 -0.82
C GLY A 30 -1.74 -5.61 -2.23
N PHE A 31 -1.86 -6.90 -2.57
CA PHE A 31 -1.62 -7.39 -3.93
C PHE A 31 -2.67 -6.93 -4.94
N ALA A 32 -3.78 -6.32 -4.52
CA ALA A 32 -4.72 -5.65 -5.41
C ALA A 32 -4.19 -4.28 -5.92
N LEU A 33 -2.87 -4.07 -5.90
CA LEU A 33 -2.18 -2.80 -6.21
C LEU A 33 -2.49 -1.68 -5.19
N LEU A 34 -2.71 -2.03 -3.92
CA LEU A 34 -2.88 -1.07 -2.83
C LEU A 34 -1.64 -1.05 -1.93
N PRO A 35 -0.58 -0.31 -2.29
CA PRO A 35 0.61 -0.20 -1.45
C PRO A 35 0.27 0.38 -0.07
N TRP A 36 -0.68 1.32 -0.02
CA TRP A 36 -1.14 1.91 1.23
C TRP A 36 -1.68 0.89 2.23
N LEU A 37 -2.28 -0.21 1.74
CA LEU A 37 -2.80 -1.25 2.61
C LEU A 37 -1.68 -1.99 3.34
N TRP A 38 -0.53 -2.21 2.68
CA TRP A 38 0.65 -2.74 3.34
C TRP A 38 1.26 -1.77 4.36
N ALA A 39 1.22 -0.45 4.08
CA ALA A 39 1.68 0.56 5.04
C ALA A 39 0.82 0.54 6.32
N VAL A 40 -0.50 0.44 6.20
CA VAL A 40 -1.41 0.26 7.35
C VAL A 40 -1.07 -1.00 8.14
N ASN A 41 -0.74 -2.12 7.47
CA ASN A 41 -0.32 -3.35 8.16
C ASN A 41 0.93 -3.12 9.03
N VAL A 42 1.92 -2.42 8.47
CA VAL A 42 3.20 -2.14 9.14
C VAL A 42 2.99 -1.18 10.31
N TRP A 43 2.16 -0.15 10.13
CA TRP A 43 1.82 0.83 11.16
C TRP A 43 1.08 0.18 12.33
N LEU A 44 0.05 -0.62 12.04
CA LEU A 44 -0.80 -1.26 13.05
C LEU A 44 -0.01 -2.21 13.96
N PHE A 45 0.91 -2.98 13.36
CA PHE A 45 1.76 -3.95 14.05
C PHE A 45 3.19 -3.44 14.29
N TRP A 46 3.41 -2.12 14.26
CA TRP A 46 4.71 -1.51 14.53
C TRP A 46 5.27 -1.84 15.93
N PRO A 47 4.47 -1.81 17.02
CA PRO A 47 4.93 -2.22 18.33
C PRO A 47 5.43 -3.67 18.32
N GLU A 48 4.74 -4.54 17.59
CA GLU A 48 5.05 -5.96 17.45
C GLU A 48 6.30 -6.23 16.60
N LEU A 49 6.61 -5.35 15.64
CA LEU A 49 7.89 -5.36 14.94
C LEU A 49 9.06 -5.07 15.90
N ARG A 50 8.86 -4.12 16.83
CA ARG A 50 9.87 -3.68 17.81
C ARG A 50 10.00 -4.65 18.99
N GLY A 51 8.92 -5.35 19.34
CA GLY A 51 8.85 -6.39 20.37
C GLY A 51 9.11 -7.82 19.85
N GLN A 52 8.83 -8.79 20.72
CA GLN A 52 8.95 -10.23 20.46
C GLN A 52 7.71 -11.04 20.92
N ASN A 53 6.47 -10.54 20.80
CA ASN A 53 5.31 -11.29 21.29
C ASN A 53 4.83 -12.37 20.30
N ASP A 54 4.83 -12.11 18.97
CA ASP A 54 4.35 -13.07 17.96
C ASP A 54 5.19 -13.11 16.66
N PRO A 55 5.86 -14.24 16.35
CA PRO A 55 6.71 -14.36 15.17
C PRO A 55 5.93 -14.43 13.84
N GLU A 56 4.67 -14.86 13.82
CA GLU A 56 3.87 -14.89 12.59
C GLU A 56 3.47 -13.48 12.17
N VAL A 57 2.92 -12.69 13.11
CA VAL A 57 2.49 -11.30 12.84
C VAL A 57 3.68 -10.48 12.35
N LYS A 58 4.84 -10.61 13.01
CA LYS A 58 6.09 -9.96 12.61
C LYS A 58 6.53 -10.34 11.19
N LYS A 59 6.42 -11.62 10.81
CA LYS A 59 6.75 -12.09 9.46
C LYS A 59 5.87 -11.44 8.39
N TYR A 60 4.55 -11.38 8.62
CA TYR A 60 3.62 -10.76 7.66
C TYR A 60 3.78 -9.25 7.59
N ALA A 61 3.96 -8.57 8.72
CA ALA A 61 4.19 -7.13 8.75
C ALA A 61 5.52 -6.76 8.04
N ARG A 62 6.60 -7.53 8.25
CA ARG A 62 7.86 -7.34 7.51
C ARG A 62 7.70 -7.57 6.00
N ARG A 63 6.96 -8.62 5.61
CA ARG A 63 6.66 -8.88 4.19
C ARG A 63 5.81 -7.76 3.57
N SER A 64 4.88 -7.19 4.31
CA SER A 64 4.13 -5.99 3.89
C SER A 64 5.05 -4.78 3.71
N ALA A 65 6.01 -4.54 4.60
CA ALA A 65 6.98 -3.46 4.42
C ALA A 65 7.79 -3.62 3.13
N ILE A 66 8.25 -4.83 2.84
CA ILE A 66 8.98 -5.13 1.59
C ILE A 66 8.06 -4.94 0.37
N GLY A 67 6.83 -5.45 0.42
CA GLY A 67 5.85 -5.28 -0.66
C GLY A 67 5.56 -3.80 -0.95
N PHE A 68 5.39 -3.00 0.10
CA PHE A 68 5.21 -1.55 0.00
C PHE A 68 6.40 -0.88 -0.69
N LEU A 69 7.63 -1.19 -0.27
CA LEU A 69 8.84 -0.62 -0.85
C LEU A 69 9.01 -1.03 -2.31
N VAL A 70 8.83 -2.31 -2.65
CA VAL A 70 8.97 -2.81 -4.02
C VAL A 70 7.95 -2.16 -4.94
N LEU A 71 6.67 -2.14 -4.55
CA LEU A 71 5.61 -1.58 -5.38
C LEU A 71 5.76 -0.06 -5.53
N THR A 72 6.14 0.65 -4.47
CA THR A 72 6.40 2.09 -4.51
C THR A 72 7.63 2.41 -5.36
N ALA A 73 8.72 1.65 -5.22
CA ALA A 73 9.93 1.81 -6.01
C ALA A 73 9.74 1.45 -7.49
N LEU A 74 8.76 0.62 -7.84
CA LEU A 74 8.38 0.34 -9.22
C LEU A 74 7.41 1.42 -9.76
N PHE A 75 6.45 1.84 -8.94
CA PHE A 75 5.41 2.79 -9.32
C PHE A 75 5.94 4.22 -9.50
N LEU A 76 6.84 4.69 -8.63
CA LEU A 76 7.36 6.05 -8.71
C LEU A 76 8.15 6.33 -10.00
N PRO A 77 9.11 5.48 -10.42
CA PRO A 77 9.77 5.65 -11.71
C PRO A 77 8.80 5.55 -12.88
N TRP A 78 7.80 4.66 -12.83
CA TRP A 78 6.77 4.59 -13.87
C TRP A 78 6.00 5.91 -14.01
N VAL A 79 5.60 6.52 -12.89
CA VAL A 79 4.96 7.83 -12.86
C VAL A 79 5.90 8.92 -13.37
N MET A 80 7.18 8.90 -13.00
CA MET A 80 8.16 9.86 -13.50
C MET A 80 8.34 9.76 -15.02
N VAL A 81 8.43 8.54 -15.57
CA VAL A 81 8.49 8.33 -17.02
C VAL A 81 7.23 8.86 -17.70
N TYR A 82 6.05 8.60 -17.13
CA TYR A 82 4.79 9.13 -17.65
C TYR A 82 4.73 10.67 -17.61
N TYR A 83 5.18 11.29 -16.52
CA TYR A 83 5.13 12.74 -16.33
C TYR A 83 6.16 13.49 -17.16
N ILE A 84 7.41 12.99 -17.23
CA ILE A 84 8.52 13.64 -17.95
C ILE A 84 8.49 13.29 -19.45
N GLY A 85 8.21 12.03 -19.77
CA GLY A 85 8.30 11.47 -21.11
C GLY A 85 6.97 11.25 -21.81
N GLY A 86 5.83 11.60 -21.20
CA GLY A 86 4.50 11.32 -21.76
C GLY A 86 4.33 11.79 -23.21
N GLU A 87 4.79 13.00 -23.53
CA GLU A 87 4.67 13.55 -24.89
C GLU A 87 5.68 12.95 -25.89
N SER A 88 6.89 12.56 -25.42
CA SER A 88 7.95 12.00 -26.28
C SER A 88 7.84 10.48 -26.50
N LEU A 89 7.28 9.74 -25.55
CA LEU A 89 7.12 8.27 -25.61
C LEU A 89 5.74 7.81 -26.10
N LEU A 90 4.66 8.48 -25.71
CA LEU A 90 3.29 8.06 -26.05
C LEU A 90 2.70 8.82 -27.25
N GLY A 91 3.37 9.88 -27.73
CA GLY A 91 3.04 10.60 -28.96
C GLY A 91 1.55 10.91 -29.12
N ASN A 92 0.93 10.35 -30.17
CA ASN A 92 -0.48 10.57 -30.49
C ASN A 92 -1.48 10.02 -29.45
N ALA A 93 -1.10 9.02 -28.64
CA ALA A 93 -1.96 8.47 -27.60
C ALA A 93 -2.07 9.42 -26.40
N TYR A 94 -0.96 10.08 -26.01
CA TYR A 94 -0.97 11.12 -24.97
C TYR A 94 -1.86 12.29 -25.38
N ARG A 95 -1.74 12.74 -26.64
CA ARG A 95 -2.53 13.85 -27.19
C ARG A 95 -4.05 13.58 -27.22
N ARG A 96 -4.49 12.31 -27.19
CA ARG A 96 -5.91 11.91 -27.10
C ARG A 96 -6.42 11.74 -25.67
N LEU A 97 -5.54 11.43 -24.72
CA LEU A 97 -5.87 11.24 -23.30
C LEU A 97 -5.71 12.52 -22.49
N ASP A 98 -5.08 13.55 -23.07
CA ASP A 98 -4.88 14.85 -22.45
C ASP A 98 -6.19 15.64 -22.38
N ALA A 99 -6.94 15.42 -21.30
CA ALA A 99 -8.18 16.13 -21.00
C ALA A 99 -7.98 17.64 -20.74
N SER A 100 -6.76 18.09 -20.44
CA SER A 100 -6.45 19.51 -20.20
C SER A 100 -6.44 20.33 -21.50
N ARG A 101 -6.31 19.67 -22.65
CA ARG A 101 -6.36 20.28 -23.99
C ARG A 101 -7.74 20.21 -24.64
N LEU A 102 -8.74 19.66 -23.96
CA LEU A 102 -10.12 19.69 -24.44
C LEU A 102 -10.59 21.15 -24.45
N PRO A 103 -11.08 21.67 -25.59
CA PRO A 103 -11.71 22.98 -25.64
C PRO A 103 -13.08 22.88 -24.96
N LEU A 104 -13.11 22.89 -23.62
CA LEU A 104 -14.35 22.84 -22.83
C LEU A 104 -15.28 24.02 -23.17
N GLN A 105 -14.68 25.15 -23.57
CA GLN A 105 -15.36 26.34 -24.09
C GLN A 105 -16.12 26.09 -25.41
N SER A 106 -15.74 25.08 -26.20
CA SER A 106 -16.47 24.72 -27.43
C SER A 106 -17.71 23.86 -27.16
N TYR A 107 -17.85 23.30 -25.95
CA TYR A 107 -18.98 22.48 -25.52
C TYR A 107 -20.02 23.25 -24.68
N GLY A 108 -19.84 24.56 -24.47
CA GLY A 108 -20.83 25.42 -23.83
C GLY A 108 -20.92 25.33 -22.30
N LEU A 109 -19.82 24.94 -21.63
CA LEU A 109 -19.63 25.04 -20.17
C LEU A 109 -18.72 26.23 -19.81
#